data_AF-A0A530GLT1-F1
#
_entry.id   AF-A0A530GLT1-F1
#
_cell.length_a   1.000
_cell.length_b   1.000
_cell.length_c   1.000
_cell.angle_alpha   90.00
_cell.angle_beta   90.00
_cell.angle_gamma   90.00
#
_symmetry.space_group_name_H-M   'P 1'
#
loop_
_entity.id
_entity.type
_entity.pdbx_description
1 polymer ?
#
loop_
_entity_poly.entity_id
_entity_poly.type
_entity_poly.pdbx_seq_one_letter_code
_entity_poly.pdbx_strand_id
1 'polypeptide(L)' 'MSLGTKVRLARLFSHPSGNLFGGAVDHFVGYGDVRKGGLADLPGALARVMAGKPDYVSIQPGTARHLWPQYAGKAAL' A
#
# COMPACT_ATOMS: atom_id res chain seq x y z
N MET A 1 -14.26 -2.12 -20.29
CA MET A 1 -13.57 -1.23 -19.32
C MET A 1 -13.45 0.17 -19.88
N SER A 2 -13.74 1.20 -19.09
CA SER A 2 -13.50 2.61 -19.46
C SER A 2 -12.00 2.95 -19.45
N LEU A 3 -11.61 4.04 -20.10
CA LEU A 3 -10.23 4.54 -20.08
C LEU A 3 -9.72 4.74 -18.63
N GLY A 4 -10.55 5.31 -17.76
CA GLY A 4 -10.19 5.55 -16.36
C GLY A 4 -9.93 4.28 -15.56
N THR A 5 -10.64 3.18 -15.84
CA THR A 5 -10.35 1.87 -15.23
C THR A 5 -9.03 1.30 -15.75
N LYS A 6 -8.77 1.41 -17.07
CA LYS A 6 -7.51 0.95 -17.67
C LYS A 6 -6.30 1.66 -17.06
N VAL A 7 -6.36 2.99 -16.92
CA VAL A 7 -5.29 3.80 -16.31
C VAL A 7 -5.03 3.40 -14.85
N ARG A 8 -6.09 3.14 -14.05
CA ARG A 8 -5.92 2.73 -12.65
C ARG A 8 -5.31 1.34 -12.53
N LEU A 9 -5.76 0.37 -13.33
CA LEU A 9 -5.16 -0.97 -13.34
C LEU A 9 -3.71 -0.93 -13.80
N ALA A 10 -3.37 -0.15 -14.83
CA ALA A 10 -1.98 -0.03 -15.29
C ALA A 10 -1.02 0.49 -14.20
N ARG A 11 -1.52 1.24 -13.21
CA ARG A 11 -0.71 1.69 -12.06
C ARG A 11 -0.52 0.59 -11.01
N LEU A 12 -1.49 -0.31 -10.86
CA LEU A 12 -1.37 -1.48 -9.97
C LEU A 12 -0.45 -2.54 -10.58
N PHE A 13 -0.48 -2.71 -11.90
CA PHE A 13 0.37 -3.65 -12.64
C PHE A 13 1.54 -2.91 -13.33
N SER A 14 2.26 -2.08 -12.57
CA SER A 14 3.33 -1.23 -13.11
C SER A 14 4.62 -1.98 -13.45
N HIS A 15 4.86 -3.14 -12.82
CA HIS A 15 6.06 -3.90 -13.06
C HIS A 15 6.08 -4.56 -14.46
N PRO A 16 7.21 -4.57 -15.19
CA PRO A 16 7.32 -5.16 -16.53
C PRO A 16 6.98 -6.65 -16.63
N SER A 17 6.98 -7.38 -15.50
CA SER A 17 6.56 -8.79 -15.47
C SER A 17 5.05 -8.97 -15.71
N GLY A 18 4.25 -7.91 -15.59
CA GLY A 18 2.79 -7.99 -15.67
C GLY A 18 2.11 -8.65 -14.47
N ASN A 19 2.88 -9.06 -13.46
CA ASN A 19 2.36 -9.62 -12.21
C ASN A 19 2.16 -8.50 -11.17
N LEU A 20 1.20 -8.72 -10.27
CA LEU A 20 0.95 -7.82 -9.15
C LEU A 20 1.83 -8.22 -7.95
N PHE A 21 2.66 -7.31 -7.45
CA PHE A 21 3.36 -7.49 -6.19
C PHE A 21 3.12 -6.29 -5.26
N GLY A 22 2.59 -6.54 -4.07
CA GLY A 22 2.27 -5.46 -3.14
C GLY A 22 2.25 -5.86 -1.67
N GLY A 23 2.16 -4.85 -0.82
CA GLY A 23 2.08 -5.01 0.63
C GLY A 23 0.72 -4.59 1.18
N ALA A 24 0.20 -5.31 2.17
CA ALA A 24 -1.02 -4.93 2.87
C ALA A 24 -0.70 -4.49 4.30
N VAL A 25 -1.14 -3.29 4.69
CA VAL A 25 -0.95 -2.72 6.04
C VAL A 25 -2.27 -2.19 6.63
N ASP A 26 -3.40 -2.66 6.10
CA ASP A 26 -4.76 -2.22 6.38
C ASP A 26 -5.53 -3.10 7.38
N HIS A 27 -4.90 -4.19 7.85
CA HIS A 27 -5.49 -5.18 8.74
C HIS A 27 -5.92 -4.67 10.12
N PHE A 28 -5.56 -3.44 10.49
CA PHE A 28 -5.88 -2.82 11.79
C PHE A 28 -7.36 -2.85 12.16
N VAL A 29 -8.25 -2.71 11.19
CA VAL A 29 -9.71 -2.75 11.43
C VAL A 29 -10.18 -4.16 11.81
N GLY A 30 -9.45 -5.20 11.40
CA GLY A 30 -9.78 -6.61 11.68
C GLY A 30 -9.07 -7.19 12.91
N TYR A 31 -7.90 -6.67 13.29
CA TYR A 31 -7.14 -7.15 14.45
C TYR A 31 -7.52 -6.36 15.70
N GLY A 32 -8.39 -6.91 16.54
CA GLY A 32 -8.87 -6.28 17.77
C GLY A 32 -7.79 -5.90 18.81
N ASP A 33 -6.52 -6.28 18.63
CA ASP A 33 -5.37 -5.82 19.44
C ASP A 33 -4.35 -5.07 18.58
N VAL A 34 -4.50 -3.75 18.54
CA VAL A 34 -3.69 -2.81 17.74
C VAL A 34 -2.31 -2.51 18.33
N ARG A 35 -1.99 -3.07 19.51
CA ARG A 35 -0.80 -2.69 20.29
C ARG A 35 0.34 -3.70 20.20
N LYS A 36 0.15 -4.81 19.48
CA LYS A 36 1.14 -5.89 19.36
C LYS A 36 1.36 -6.27 17.89
N GLY A 37 2.50 -6.88 17.61
CA GLY A 37 2.86 -7.38 16.28
C GLY A 37 3.48 -6.33 15.36
N GLY A 38 3.74 -6.73 14.12
CA GLY A 38 4.52 -5.94 13.15
C GLY A 38 3.90 -4.61 12.73
N LEU A 39 2.59 -4.45 12.95
CA LEU A 39 1.86 -3.21 12.65
C LEU A 39 1.78 -2.25 13.83
N ALA A 40 2.12 -2.64 15.07
CA ALA A 40 2.09 -1.75 16.24
C ALA A 40 2.92 -0.46 16.03
N ASP A 41 3.98 -0.55 15.23
CA ASP A 41 4.68 0.59 14.61
C ASP A 41 4.33 0.63 13.12
N LEU A 42 3.17 1.20 12.79
CA LEU A 42 2.69 1.30 11.42
C LEU A 42 3.59 2.15 10.50
N PRO A 43 4.13 3.31 10.94
CA PRO A 43 5.11 4.05 10.14
C PRO A 43 6.34 3.22 9.79
N GLY A 44 6.93 2.52 10.76
CA GLY A 44 8.09 1.66 10.51
C GLY A 44 7.75 0.45 9.66
N ALA A 45 6.57 -0.15 9.84
CA ALA A 45 6.08 -1.25 9.00
C ALA A 45 5.94 -0.81 7.54
N LEU A 46 5.31 0.34 7.30
CA LEU A 46 5.16 0.90 5.96
C LEU A 46 6.52 1.22 5.34
N ALA A 47 7.46 1.77 6.11
CA ALA A 47 8.82 2.04 5.63
C ALA A 47 9.54 0.74 5.18
N ARG A 48 9.42 -0.34 5.96
CA ARG A 48 9.97 -1.66 5.59
C ARG A 48 9.33 -2.23 4.33
N VAL A 49 8.01 -2.11 4.18
CA VAL A 49 7.30 -2.52 2.94
C VAL A 49 7.79 -1.71 1.74
N MET A 50 7.85 -0.38 1.87
CA MET A 50 8.25 0.50 0.77
C MET A 50 9.73 0.34 0.36
N ALA A 51 10.59 -0.13 1.26
CA ALA A 51 11.97 -0.49 0.93
C ALA A 51 12.04 -1.61 -0.14
N GLY A 52 11.04 -2.50 -0.18
CA GLY A 52 10.89 -3.54 -1.19
C GLY A 52 10.37 -3.04 -2.55
N LYS A 53 10.05 -1.74 -2.68
CA LYS A 53 9.53 -1.11 -3.91
C LYS A 53 8.34 -1.88 -4.52
N PRO A 54 7.25 -2.09 -3.77
CA PRO A 54 6.06 -2.78 -4.29
C PRO A 54 5.39 -1.96 -5.39
N ASP A 55 4.58 -2.63 -6.22
CA ASP A 55 3.71 -1.96 -7.19
C ASP A 55 2.57 -1.22 -6.49
N TYR A 56 2.01 -1.80 -5.42
CA TYR A 56 0.90 -1.23 -4.67
C TYR A 56 1.00 -1.50 -3.16
N VAL A 57 0.31 -0.65 -2.38
CA VAL A 57 0.09 -0.89 -0.95
C VAL A 57 -1.38 -0.72 -0.61
N SER A 58 -1.98 -1.74 0.02
CA SER A 58 -3.31 -1.60 0.64
C SER A 58 -3.18 -0.97 2.02
N ILE A 59 -3.90 0.13 2.25
CA ILE A 59 -3.81 0.95 3.46
C ILE A 59 -5.15 1.63 3.77
N GLN A 60 -5.49 1.74 5.05
CA GLN A 60 -6.70 2.42 5.48
C GLN A 60 -6.66 3.92 5.12
N PRO A 61 -7.77 4.55 4.72
CA PRO A 61 -7.79 5.93 4.26
C PRO A 61 -7.36 6.93 5.34
N GLY A 62 -7.63 6.65 6.62
CA GLY A 62 -7.14 7.44 7.75
C GLY A 62 -5.61 7.47 7.80
N THR A 63 -4.98 6.30 7.78
CA THR A 63 -3.52 6.17 7.75
C THR A 63 -2.91 6.80 6.50
N ALA A 64 -3.52 6.58 5.32
CA ALA A 64 -3.02 7.09 4.05
C ALA A 64 -2.89 8.63 4.05
N ARG A 65 -3.87 9.34 4.64
CA ARG A 65 -3.83 10.82 4.75
C ARG A 65 -2.59 11.34 5.49
N HIS A 66 -2.06 10.58 6.44
CA HIS A 66 -0.94 11.01 7.28
C HIS A 66 0.41 10.45 6.82
N LEU A 67 0.45 9.21 6.35
CA LEU A 67 1.73 8.52 6.07
C LEU A 67 2.06 8.43 4.57
N TRP A 68 1.07 8.48 3.68
CA TRP A 68 1.29 8.25 2.25
C TRP A 68 1.91 9.42 1.46
N PRO A 69 1.80 10.72 1.83
CA PRO A 69 2.31 11.81 0.98
C PRO A 69 3.76 11.64 0.52
N GLN A 70 4.63 11.06 1.36
CA GLN A 70 6.04 10.78 1.05
C GLN A 70 6.28 9.63 0.04
N TYR A 71 5.26 8.80 -0.20
CA TYR A 71 5.27 7.65 -1.11
C TYR A 71 4.41 7.86 -2.36
N ALA A 72 3.75 9.02 -2.48
CA ALA A 72 2.93 9.35 -3.65
C ALA A 72 3.73 9.20 -4.95
N GLY A 73 3.18 8.44 -5.90
CA GLY A 73 3.81 8.18 -7.19
C GLY A 73 4.92 7.13 -7.18
N LYS A 74 5.33 6.62 -6.01
CA LYS A 74 6.31 5.52 -5.89
C LYS A 74 5.67 4.13 -5.93
N ALA A 75 4.43 4.03 -5.47
CA ALA A 75 3.57 2.87 -5.57
C ALA A 75 2.10 3.33 -5.73
N ALA A 76 1.23 2.43 -6.17
CA ALA A 76 -0.21 2.63 -6.19
C ALA A 76 -0.83 2.45 -4.79
N LEU A 77 -2.03 3.02 -4.62
CA LEU A 77 -2.95 2.80 -3.50
C LEU A 77 -4.17 2.03 -3.99
#